data_AF-A0A530BC15-F1
#
_entry.id   AF-A0A530BC15-F1
#
_cell.length_a   1.000
_cell.length_b   1.000
_cell.length_c   1.000
_cell.angle_alpha   90.00
_cell.angle_beta   90.00
_cell.angle_gamma   90.00
#
_symmetry.space_group_name_H-M   'P 1'
#
loop_
_entity.id
_entity.type
_entity.pdbx_description
1 polymer ?
#
loop_
_entity_poly.entity_id
_entity_poly.type
_entity_poly.pdbx_seq_one_letter_code
_entity_poly.pdbx_strand_id
1 'polypeptide(L)'
;MSITAAAAPTRGPMTLKDWAQLLLLGAIWGGSFFFARIAVSEIHPLALVLFRVAIAAAALQLYLAVRGPSFRLAFQHAGLFFLLALTNNVVPFSLIFAGQTKLGAGVASVLNATTPFWTLILANALTTDEKLSWNKLAGIALGVAGTAVMIGPGLVAGP
;
A
#
# COMPACT_ATOMS: atom_id res chain seq x y z
N MET A 1 32.41 -8.68 23.42
CA MET A 1 30.96 -8.74 23.73
C MET A 1 30.25 -9.26 22.50
N SER A 2 30.05 -10.58 22.39
CA SER A 2 29.43 -11.20 21.21
C SER A 2 27.91 -11.07 21.30
N ILE A 3 27.30 -10.39 20.34
CA ILE A 3 25.85 -10.35 20.18
C ILE A 3 25.45 -11.69 19.53
N THR A 4 24.89 -12.60 20.32
CA THR A 4 24.25 -13.81 19.81
C THR A 4 23.05 -13.37 18.97
N ALA A 5 23.13 -13.51 17.64
CA ALA A 5 22.01 -13.28 16.75
C ALA A 5 20.89 -14.25 17.11
N ALA A 6 19.79 -13.75 17.67
CA ALA A 6 18.60 -14.54 17.94
C ALA A 6 18.07 -15.11 16.62
N ALA A 7 17.94 -16.43 16.53
CA ALA A 7 17.39 -17.10 15.36
C ALA A 7 15.99 -16.55 15.05
N ALA A 8 15.77 -16.07 13.82
CA ALA A 8 14.49 -15.56 13.39
C ALA A 8 13.41 -16.66 13.53
N PRO A 9 12.23 -16.35 14.11
CA PRO A 9 11.18 -17.34 14.29
C PRO A 9 10.73 -17.91 12.94
N THR A 10 10.76 -19.23 12.80
CA THR A 10 10.24 -19.94 11.64
C THR A 10 8.72 -19.74 11.61
N ARG A 11 8.22 -18.99 10.63
CA ARG A 11 6.78 -18.78 10.46
C ARG A 11 6.13 -20.12 10.13
N GLY A 12 5.22 -20.59 10.98
CA GLY A 12 4.38 -21.74 10.71
C GLY A 12 3.44 -21.52 9.51
N PRO A 13 2.76 -22.57 9.02
CA PRO A 13 1.81 -22.45 7.92
C PRO A 13 0.69 -21.46 8.27
N MET A 14 0.25 -20.68 7.27
CA MET A 14 -0.81 -19.69 7.45
C MET A 14 -2.10 -20.35 7.90
N THR A 15 -2.73 -19.77 8.92
CA THR A 15 -4.01 -20.24 9.45
C THR A 15 -5.17 -19.75 8.59
N LEU A 16 -6.35 -20.34 8.75
CA LEU A 16 -7.58 -19.86 8.09
C LEU A 16 -7.89 -18.40 8.44
N LYS A 17 -7.56 -17.98 9.66
CA LYS A 17 -7.72 -16.60 10.11
C LYS A 17 -6.83 -15.64 9.31
N ASP A 18 -5.58 -16.02 9.05
CA ASP A 18 -4.66 -15.20 8.26
C ASP A 18 -5.19 -15.03 6.83
N TRP A 19 -5.70 -16.11 6.22
CA TRP A 19 -6.35 -16.06 4.92
C TRP A 19 -7.59 -15.15 4.90
N ALA A 20 -8.46 -15.27 5.91
CA ALA A 20 -9.64 -14.40 6.03
C ALA A 20 -9.24 -12.93 6.17
N GLN A 21 -8.17 -12.62 6.93
CA GLN A 21 -7.65 -11.26 7.06
C GLN A 21 -7.08 -10.73 5.74
N LEU A 22 -6.39 -11.56 4.95
CA LEU A 22 -5.89 -11.17 3.64
C LEU A 22 -7.02 -10.90 2.65
N LEU A 23 -8.07 -11.73 2.63
CA LEU A 23 -9.24 -11.51 1.78
C LEU A 23 -9.97 -10.22 2.16
N LEU A 24 -10.17 -9.98 3.46
CA LEU A 24 -10.78 -8.76 3.96
C LEU A 24 -9.94 -7.53 3.59
N LEU A 25 -8.62 -7.62 3.77
CA LEU A 25 -7.70 -6.55 3.41
C LEU A 25 -7.76 -6.26 1.91
N GLY A 26 -7.76 -7.30 1.07
CA GLY A 26 -7.89 -7.20 -0.38
C GLY A 26 -9.22 -6.55 -0.79
N ALA A 27 -10.33 -6.93 -0.14
CA ALA A 27 -11.63 -6.32 -0.40
C ALA A 27 -11.67 -4.84 -0.01
N ILE A 28 -11.10 -4.47 1.15
CA ILE A 28 -11.03 -3.07 1.61
C ILE A 28 -10.19 -2.23 0.63
N TRP A 29 -9.00 -2.72 0.26
CA TRP A 29 -8.13 -1.99 -0.66
C TRP A 29 -8.71 -1.90 -2.07
N GLY A 30 -9.20 -3.00 -2.63
CA GLY A 30 -9.83 -3.01 -3.96
C GLY A 30 -11.06 -2.10 -4.01
N GLY A 31 -11.93 -2.19 -2.99
CA GLY A 31 -13.10 -1.32 -2.85
C GLY A 31 -12.73 0.15 -2.69
N SER A 32 -11.64 0.46 -1.97
CA SER A 32 -11.17 1.84 -1.82
C SER A 32 -10.85 2.51 -3.16
N PHE A 33 -10.23 1.80 -4.11
CA PHE A 33 -9.93 2.37 -5.43
C PHE A 33 -11.21 2.54 -6.27
N PHE A 34 -12.17 1.65 -6.12
CA PHE A 34 -13.49 1.78 -6.76
C PHE A 34 -14.21 3.03 -6.30
N PHE A 35 -14.38 3.21 -4.99
CA PHE A 35 -15.03 4.40 -4.44
C PHE A 35 -14.23 5.68 -4.70
N ALA A 36 -12.89 5.62 -4.67
CA ALA A 36 -12.06 6.76 -5.02
C ALA A 36 -12.28 7.19 -6.48
N ARG A 37 -12.42 6.24 -7.42
CA ARG A 37 -12.71 6.56 -8.83
C ARG A 37 -14.03 7.31 -8.99
N ILE A 38 -15.05 6.95 -8.21
CA ILE A 38 -16.33 7.66 -8.19
C ILE A 38 -16.13 9.05 -7.57
N ALA A 39 -15.47 9.13 -6.41
CA ALA A 39 -15.31 10.40 -5.70
C ALA A 39 -14.49 11.45 -6.47
N VAL A 40 -13.49 11.06 -7.26
CA VAL A 40 -12.68 12.00 -8.05
C VAL A 40 -13.43 12.65 -9.22
N SER A 41 -14.67 12.23 -9.55
CA SER A 41 -15.50 12.97 -10.51
C SER A 41 -16.05 14.26 -9.91
N GLU A 42 -16.27 14.28 -8.59
CA GLU A 42 -16.88 15.42 -7.89
C GLU A 42 -15.87 16.19 -7.03
N ILE A 43 -14.81 15.52 -6.57
CA ILE A 43 -13.86 16.04 -5.58
C ILE A 43 -12.46 16.09 -6.19
N HIS A 44 -11.78 17.23 -6.07
CA HIS A 44 -10.40 17.37 -6.51
C HIS A 44 -9.48 16.32 -5.84
N PRO A 45 -8.57 15.64 -6.57
CA PRO A 45 -7.75 14.55 -6.04
C PRO A 45 -7.05 14.85 -4.71
N LEU A 46 -6.46 16.04 -4.58
CA LEU A 46 -5.77 16.46 -3.37
C LEU A 46 -6.74 16.60 -2.17
N ALA A 47 -7.94 17.12 -2.40
CA ALA A 47 -8.98 17.22 -1.38
C ALA A 47 -9.47 15.83 -0.95
N LEU A 48 -9.61 14.90 -1.91
CA LEU A 48 -9.96 13.52 -1.59
C LEU A 48 -8.91 12.84 -0.70
N VAL A 49 -7.61 13.05 -0.99
CA VAL A 49 -6.53 12.56 -0.12
C VAL A 49 -6.60 13.20 1.26
N LEU A 50 -6.83 14.52 1.34
CA LEU A 50 -6.99 15.24 2.61
C LEU A 50 -8.10 14.63 3.46
N PHE A 51 -9.31 14.46 2.90
CA PHE A 51 -10.43 13.87 3.63
C PHE A 51 -10.12 12.43 4.07
N ARG A 52 -9.54 11.61 3.18
CA ARG A 52 -9.14 10.23 3.50
C ARG A 52 -8.20 10.19 4.70
N VAL A 53 -7.15 11.01 4.71
CA VAL A 53 -6.14 11.03 5.78
C VAL A 53 -6.69 11.67 7.06
N ALA A 54 -7.54 12.70 6.94
CA ALA A 54 -8.19 13.34 8.08
C ALA A 54 -9.14 12.39 8.82
N ILE A 55 -9.95 11.62 8.08
CA ILE A 55 -10.84 10.60 8.66
C ILE A 55 -10.01 9.50 9.34
N ALA A 56 -8.94 9.02 8.70
CA ALA A 56 -8.05 8.03 9.29
C ALA A 56 -7.37 8.55 10.57
N ALA A 57 -6.94 9.82 10.57
CA ALA A 57 -6.35 10.46 11.73
C ALA A 57 -7.35 10.60 12.89
N ALA A 58 -8.59 11.02 12.61
CA ALA A 58 -9.65 11.11 13.61
C ALA A 58 -9.99 9.72 14.21
N ALA A 59 -10.12 8.70 13.38
CA ALA A 59 -10.38 7.33 13.82
C ALA A 59 -9.23 6.78 14.69
N LEU A 60 -7.97 7.06 14.30
CA LEU A 60 -6.80 6.67 15.08
C LEU A 60 -6.76 7.41 16.43
N GLN A 61 -7.06 8.71 16.46
CA GLN A 61 -7.12 9.48 17.71
C GLN A 61 -8.19 8.93 18.66
N LEU A 62 -9.37 8.60 18.14
CA LEU A 62 -10.43 7.98 18.94
C LEU A 62 -9.99 6.62 19.50
N TYR A 63 -9.34 5.79 18.68
CA TYR A 63 -8.82 4.49 19.13
C TYR A 63 -7.75 4.66 20.22
N LEU A 64 -6.84 5.61 20.08
CA LEU A 64 -5.81 5.90 21.09
C LEU A 64 -6.41 6.44 22.39
N ALA A 65 -7.44 7.29 22.30
CA ALA A 65 -8.14 7.81 23.47
C ALA A 65 -8.78 6.68 24.31
N VAL A 66 -9.30 5.64 23.66
CA VAL A 66 -9.86 4.46 24.34
C VAL A 66 -8.80 3.52 24.90
N ARG A 67 -7.65 3.39 24.22
CA ARG A 67 -6.62 2.39 24.57
C ARG A 67 -5.58 2.90 25.57
N GLY A 68 -5.39 4.22 25.69
CA GLY A 68 -4.46 4.85 26.63
C GLY A 68 -3.01 5.11 26.17
N PRO A 69 -2.49 4.72 24.98
CA PRO A 69 -1.18 5.18 24.54
C PRO A 69 -1.14 6.69 24.32
N SER A 70 -0.10 7.34 24.81
CA SER A 70 0.09 8.77 24.61
C SER A 70 0.64 9.07 23.22
N PHE A 71 -0.07 9.89 22.45
CA PHE A 71 0.40 10.43 21.17
C PHE A 71 1.66 11.30 21.32
N ARG A 72 2.07 11.64 22.56
CA ARG A 72 3.24 12.49 22.82
C ARG A 72 4.56 11.89 22.30
N LEU A 73 4.67 10.57 22.28
CA LEU A 73 5.86 9.89 21.77
C LEU A 73 6.05 10.13 20.26
N ALA A 74 4.96 10.36 19.52
CA ALA A 74 5.04 10.62 18.08
C ALA A 74 5.65 12.01 17.78
N PHE A 75 5.48 13.00 18.66
CA PHE A 75 6.01 14.36 18.44
C PHE A 75 7.54 14.41 18.42
N GLN A 76 8.21 13.53 19.16
CA GLN A 76 9.68 13.42 19.14
C GLN A 76 10.22 13.05 17.76
N HIS A 77 9.40 12.39 16.94
CA HIS A 77 9.72 11.98 15.58
C HIS A 77 8.81 12.64 14.53
N ALA A 78 8.20 13.79 14.86
CA ALA A 78 7.22 14.45 14.00
C ALA A 78 7.74 14.69 12.57
N GLY A 79 9.00 15.10 12.41
CA GLY A 79 9.62 15.30 11.10
C GLY A 79 9.72 14.00 10.28
N LEU A 80 10.07 12.88 10.92
CA LEU A 80 10.12 11.57 10.27
C LEU A 80 8.72 11.08 9.90
N PHE A 81 7.73 11.25 10.79
CA PHE A 81 6.34 10.93 10.49
C PHE A 81 5.76 11.80 9.39
N PHE A 82 6.14 13.08 9.32
CA PHE A 82 5.74 13.97 8.24
C PHE A 82 6.31 13.50 6.90
N LEU A 83 7.61 13.20 6.85
CA LEU A 83 8.24 12.66 5.64
C LEU A 83 7.61 11.32 5.22
N LEU A 84 7.37 10.43 6.18
CA LEU A 84 6.70 9.16 5.94
C LEU A 84 5.28 9.37 5.41
N ALA A 85 4.48 10.27 6.00
CA ALA A 85 3.14 10.58 5.53
C ALA A 85 3.14 11.16 4.12
N LEU A 86 4.10 12.04 3.82
CA LEU A 86 4.22 12.66 2.50
C LEU A 86 4.55 11.61 1.43
N THR A 87 5.56 10.79 1.68
CA THR A 87 6.09 9.79 0.73
C THR A 87 5.23 8.53 0.62
N ASN A 88 4.59 8.11 1.70
CA ASN A 88 3.78 6.90 1.73
C ASN A 88 2.30 7.16 1.43
N ASN A 89 1.79 8.36 1.75
CA ASN A 89 0.38 8.67 1.59
C ASN A 89 0.12 9.84 0.64
N VAL A 90 0.56 11.06 0.98
CA VAL A 90 0.08 12.26 0.28
C VAL A 90 0.48 12.27 -1.19
N VAL A 91 1.78 12.13 -1.49
CA VAL A 91 2.28 12.13 -2.87
C VAL A 91 1.73 10.95 -3.69
N PRO A 92 1.90 9.68 -3.27
CA PRO A 92 1.49 8.55 -4.10
C PRO A 92 -0.03 8.51 -4.33
N PHE A 93 -0.86 8.74 -3.32
CA PHE A 93 -2.32 8.71 -3.51
C PHE A 93 -2.83 9.92 -4.28
N SER A 94 -2.20 11.10 -4.16
CA SER A 94 -2.59 12.25 -5.00
C SER A 94 -2.32 11.95 -6.47
N LEU A 95 -1.17 11.34 -6.79
CA LEU A 95 -0.83 10.94 -8.15
C LEU A 95 -1.77 9.84 -8.67
N ILE A 96 -2.09 8.83 -7.85
CA ILE A 96 -3.04 7.78 -8.23
C ILE A 96 -4.42 8.37 -8.48
N PHE A 97 -4.94 9.21 -7.57
CA PHE A 97 -6.28 9.80 -7.71
C PHE A 97 -6.35 10.78 -8.88
N ALA A 98 -5.28 11.53 -9.15
CA ALA A 98 -5.16 12.31 -10.37
C ALA A 98 -5.21 11.40 -11.62
N GLY A 99 -4.50 10.28 -11.62
CA GLY A 99 -4.58 9.27 -12.69
C GLY A 99 -5.97 8.67 -12.84
N GLN A 100 -6.69 8.45 -11.75
CA GLN A 100 -8.08 7.96 -11.74
C GLN A 100 -9.08 8.95 -12.36
N THR A 101 -8.72 10.22 -12.58
CA THR A 101 -9.57 11.12 -13.38
C THR A 101 -9.66 10.68 -14.85
N LYS A 102 -8.67 9.91 -15.34
CA LYS A 102 -8.57 9.41 -16.72
C LYS A 102 -8.62 7.89 -16.82
N LEU A 103 -8.23 7.19 -15.76
CA LEU A 103 -8.11 5.73 -15.73
C LEU A 103 -9.19 5.10 -14.85
N GLY A 104 -9.51 3.83 -15.13
CA GLY A 104 -10.43 3.05 -14.30
C GLY A 104 -9.82 2.65 -12.95
N ALA A 105 -10.69 2.31 -11.99
CA ALA A 105 -10.28 1.82 -10.67
C ALA A 105 -9.43 0.53 -10.73
N GLY A 106 -9.70 -0.36 -11.68
CA GLY A 106 -8.93 -1.58 -11.88
C GLY A 106 -7.46 -1.30 -12.20
N VAL A 107 -7.19 -0.40 -13.14
CA VAL A 107 -5.81 0.00 -13.50
C VAL A 107 -5.10 0.63 -12.30
N ALA A 108 -5.76 1.51 -11.56
CA ALA A 108 -5.18 2.13 -10.36
C ALA A 108 -4.84 1.09 -9.26
N SER A 109 -5.76 0.15 -9.00
CA SER A 109 -5.53 -0.93 -8.04
C SER A 109 -4.36 -1.82 -8.44
N VAL A 110 -4.26 -2.14 -9.72
CA VAL A 110 -3.17 -2.98 -10.25
C VAL A 110 -1.83 -2.25 -10.19
N LEU A 111 -1.77 -0.97 -10.55
CA LEU A 111 -0.57 -0.15 -10.39
C LEU A 111 -0.12 -0.12 -8.93
N ASN A 112 -1.04 0.00 -7.97
CA ASN A 112 -0.68 -0.06 -6.55
C ASN A 112 -0.20 -1.46 -6.12
N ALA A 113 -0.78 -2.54 -6.65
CA ALA A 113 -0.33 -3.91 -6.39
C ALA A 113 1.09 -4.21 -6.91
N THR A 114 1.66 -3.35 -7.75
CA THR A 114 3.05 -3.45 -8.23
C THR A 114 4.09 -2.87 -7.26
N THR A 115 3.68 -2.22 -6.17
CA THR A 115 4.60 -1.69 -5.14
C THR A 115 5.68 -2.67 -4.68
N PRO A 116 5.41 -3.96 -4.38
CA PRO A 116 6.47 -4.92 -4.02
C PRO A 116 7.51 -5.13 -5.13
N PHE A 117 7.17 -4.97 -6.42
CA PHE A 117 8.15 -5.07 -7.51
C PHE A 117 9.14 -3.90 -7.46
N TRP A 118 8.61 -2.68 -7.35
CA TRP A 118 9.44 -1.48 -7.18
C TRP A 118 10.26 -1.53 -5.90
N THR A 119 9.65 -2.03 -4.82
CA THR A 119 10.36 -2.25 -3.55
C THR A 119 11.52 -3.21 -3.73
N LEU A 120 11.36 -4.33 -4.44
CA LEU A 120 12.46 -5.26 -4.68
C LEU A 120 13.57 -4.65 -5.54
N ILE A 121 13.20 -3.96 -6.62
CA ILE A 121 14.17 -3.33 -7.53
C ILE A 121 15.00 -2.29 -6.77
N LEU A 122 14.34 -1.39 -6.05
CA LEU A 122 15.00 -0.34 -5.28
C LEU A 122 15.77 -0.91 -4.08
N ALA A 123 15.24 -1.90 -3.37
CA ALA A 123 15.95 -2.55 -2.27
C ALA A 123 17.23 -3.22 -2.77
N ASN A 124 17.20 -3.95 -3.89
CA ASN A 124 18.40 -4.55 -4.47
C ASN A 124 19.40 -3.49 -4.99
N ALA A 125 18.91 -2.38 -5.55
CA ALA A 125 19.77 -1.33 -6.08
C ALA A 125 20.40 -0.45 -4.98
N LEU A 126 19.70 -0.23 -3.87
CA LEU A 126 20.08 0.73 -2.81
C LEU A 126 20.51 0.06 -1.50
N THR A 127 20.29 -1.24 -1.33
CA THR A 127 20.54 -1.97 -0.08
C THR A 127 21.39 -3.21 -0.36
N THR A 128 22.51 -3.36 0.36
CA THR A 128 23.50 -4.41 0.11
C THR A 128 23.08 -5.78 0.69
N ASP A 129 22.11 -5.81 1.60
CA ASP A 129 21.78 -6.99 2.42
C ASP A 129 20.64 -7.87 1.88
N GLU A 130 19.81 -7.39 0.94
CA GLU A 130 18.70 -8.16 0.37
C GLU A 130 18.96 -8.62 -1.07
N LYS A 131 19.77 -9.67 -1.23
CA LYS A 131 19.97 -10.30 -2.55
C LYS A 131 18.65 -10.88 -3.10
N LEU A 132 18.41 -10.71 -4.41
CA LEU A 132 17.27 -11.34 -5.08
C LEU A 132 17.36 -12.87 -4.97
N SER A 133 16.30 -13.49 -4.45
CA SER A 133 16.10 -14.94 -4.55
C SER A 133 15.21 -15.28 -5.74
N TRP A 134 15.37 -16.48 -6.29
CA TRP A 134 14.52 -16.99 -7.38
C TRP A 134 13.03 -16.97 -7.03
N ASN A 135 12.69 -17.18 -5.76
CA ASN A 135 11.31 -17.10 -5.27
C ASN A 135 10.74 -15.68 -5.35
N LYS A 136 11.56 -14.65 -5.05
CA LYS A 136 11.15 -13.25 -5.21
C LYS A 136 10.92 -12.95 -6.70
N LEU A 137 11.83 -13.38 -7.57
CA LEU A 137 11.73 -13.18 -9.03
C LEU A 137 10.47 -13.85 -9.62
N ALA A 138 10.16 -15.09 -9.21
CA ALA A 138 8.96 -15.81 -9.63
C ALA A 138 7.67 -15.11 -9.16
N GLY A 139 7.66 -14.60 -7.92
CA GLY A 139 6.55 -13.78 -7.41
C GLY A 139 6.35 -12.50 -8.22
N ILE A 140 7.44 -11.85 -8.67
CA ILE A 140 7.36 -10.70 -9.58
C ILE A 140 6.72 -11.09 -10.90
N ALA A 141 7.24 -12.13 -11.56
CA ALA A 141 6.73 -12.57 -12.86
C ALA A 141 5.24 -12.91 -12.81
N LEU A 142 4.81 -13.63 -11.76
CA LEU A 142 3.40 -13.94 -11.52
C LEU A 142 2.54 -12.69 -11.34
N GLY A 143 3.02 -11.72 -10.58
CA GLY A 143 2.27 -10.49 -10.34
C GLY A 143 2.22 -9.56 -11.56
N VAL A 144 3.26 -9.52 -12.40
CA VAL A 144 3.23 -8.86 -13.72
C VAL A 144 2.26 -9.57 -14.66
N ALA A 145 2.25 -10.90 -14.68
CA ALA A 145 1.30 -11.67 -15.49
C ALA A 145 -0.15 -11.43 -15.04
N GLY A 146 -0.42 -11.45 -13.73
CA GLY A 146 -1.75 -11.14 -13.18
C GLY A 146 -2.21 -9.71 -13.51
N THR A 147 -1.29 -8.75 -13.43
CA THR A 147 -1.50 -7.35 -13.85
C THR A 147 -1.87 -7.25 -15.33
N ALA A 148 -1.11 -7.93 -16.20
CA ALA A 148 -1.36 -7.95 -17.64
C ALA A 148 -2.71 -8.58 -17.98
N VAL A 149 -3.13 -9.62 -17.27
CA VAL A 149 -4.46 -10.24 -17.43
C VAL A 149 -5.59 -9.32 -16.97
N MET A 150 -5.41 -8.57 -15.87
CA MET A 150 -6.43 -7.62 -15.41
C MET A 150 -6.61 -6.42 -16.33
N ILE A 151 -5.53 -5.90 -16.90
CA ILE A 151 -5.56 -4.69 -17.74
C ILE A 151 -5.82 -5.04 -19.22
N GLY A 152 -5.32 -6.20 -19.68
CA GLY A 152 -5.34 -6.63 -21.08
C GLY A 152 -6.70 -6.51 -21.79
N PRO A 153 -7.81 -6.99 -21.21
CA PRO A 153 -9.12 -6.88 -21.83
C PRO A 153 -9.53 -5.42 -22.10
N GLY A 154 -9.17 -4.49 -21.22
CA GLY A 154 -9.48 -3.06 -21.38
C GLY A 154 -8.54 -2.31 -22.33
N LEU A 155 -7.37 -2.88 -22.67
CA LEU A 155 -6.45 -2.33 -23.67
C LEU A 155 -6.72 -2.87 -25.08
N VAL A 156 -7.21 -4.10 -25.19
CA VAL A 156 -7.52 -4.76 -26.47
C VAL A 156 -8.91 -4.34 -26.97
N ALA A 157 -9.86 -4.08 -26.08
CA ALA A 157 -11.18 -3.57 -26.43
C ALA A 157 -11.18 -2.03 -26.56
N GLY A 158 -10.43 -1.48 -27.52
CA GLY A 158 -10.43 -0.03 -27.82
C GLY A 158 -11.85 0.60 -27.93
N PRO A 159 -11.95 1.95 -27.91
CA PRO A 159 -13.15 2.71 -27.54
C PRO A 159 -14.48 2.25 -28.14
#